data_AF-A0A0K8PHS4-F1
#
_entry.id   AF-A0A0K8PHS4-F1
#
_cell.length_a   1.000
_cell.length_b   1.000
_cell.length_c   1.000
_cell.angle_alpha   90.00
_cell.angle_beta   90.00
_cell.angle_gamma   90.00
#
_symmetry.space_group_name_H-M   'P 1'
#
loop_
_entity.id
_entity.type
_entity.pdbx_description
1 polymer ?
#
loop_
_entity_poly.entity_id
_entity_poly.type
_entity_poly.pdbx_seq_one_letter_code
_entity_poly.pdbx_strand_id
1 'polypeptide(L)'
;MQVWPGEAYPLGATYDGAGTNFAVFTEAADRVELCLLHDDGSETAIELRESDAFVRHAYLPGIMPGQRYGFRVHGPYAPERGVRCNSAKLLLDPYARAISGSISWGEEVYGYHFDDPDRRNDLDSAPHTMTSVVVNPYFDWGDDRLPRTEYHHTVIYEA
;
A
#
# COMPACT_ATOMS: atom_id res chain seq x y z
N MET A 1 11.11 -15.92 7.47
CA MET A 1 9.72 -15.82 6.98
C MET A 1 9.66 -16.52 5.63
N GLN A 2 8.66 -17.35 5.39
CA GLN A 2 8.50 -18.04 4.11
C GLN A 2 7.73 -17.11 3.15
N VAL A 3 8.23 -16.95 1.92
CA VAL A 3 7.59 -16.12 0.89
C VAL A 3 7.18 -17.06 -0.23
N TRP A 4 5.90 -17.04 -0.60
CA TRP A 4 5.35 -17.81 -1.71
C TRP A 4 5.09 -16.89 -2.89
N PRO A 5 4.98 -17.43 -4.12
CA PRO A 5 4.74 -16.63 -5.30
C PRO A 5 3.48 -15.75 -5.20
N GLY A 6 2.41 -16.27 -4.59
CA GLY A 6 1.13 -15.58 -4.54
C GLY A 6 0.49 -15.43 -5.92
N GLU A 7 -0.46 -14.52 -6.01
CA GLU A 7 -1.28 -14.29 -7.20
C GLU A 7 -1.27 -12.80 -7.56
N ALA A 8 -1.27 -12.47 -8.85
CA ALA A 8 -1.37 -11.10 -9.33
C ALA A 8 -2.74 -10.44 -9.04
N TYR A 9 -3.77 -11.23 -8.73
CA TYR A 9 -5.11 -10.74 -8.44
C TYR A 9 -5.71 -11.42 -7.19
N PRO A 10 -6.58 -10.71 -6.46
CA PRO A 10 -6.93 -9.29 -6.63
C PRO A 10 -5.78 -8.35 -6.20
N LEU A 11 -5.83 -7.10 -6.68
CA LEU A 11 -4.87 -6.07 -6.29
C LEU A 11 -5.04 -5.65 -4.82
N GLY A 12 -3.93 -5.27 -4.20
CA GLY A 12 -3.82 -4.91 -2.79
C GLY A 12 -3.49 -6.09 -1.88
N ALA A 13 -3.66 -5.89 -0.57
CA ALA A 13 -3.55 -6.94 0.44
C ALA A 13 -4.88 -7.70 0.62
N THR A 14 -4.87 -9.01 0.38
CA THR A 14 -6.04 -9.89 0.54
C THR A 14 -5.73 -11.04 1.48
N TYR A 15 -6.40 -11.03 2.63
CA TYR A 15 -6.35 -12.09 3.63
C TYR A 15 -7.31 -13.23 3.28
N ASP A 16 -6.85 -14.47 3.34
CA ASP A 16 -7.61 -15.67 2.95
C ASP A 16 -7.96 -16.62 4.11
N GLY A 17 -7.53 -16.32 5.33
CA GLY A 17 -7.71 -17.17 6.51
C GLY A 17 -6.43 -17.85 7.01
N ALA A 18 -5.40 -17.97 6.17
CA ALA A 18 -4.11 -18.59 6.52
C ALA A 18 -2.92 -17.62 6.34
N GLY A 19 -3.06 -16.62 5.47
CA GLY A 19 -2.05 -15.62 5.19
C GLY A 19 -2.61 -14.48 4.36
N THR A 20 -1.71 -13.65 3.86
CA THR A 20 -2.09 -12.48 3.05
C THR A 20 -1.35 -12.51 1.72
N ASN A 21 -2.11 -12.40 0.64
CA ASN A 21 -1.59 -12.13 -0.70
C ASN A 21 -1.42 -10.62 -0.88
N PHE A 22 -0.27 -10.18 -1.38
CA PHE A 22 0.00 -8.79 -1.73
C PHE A 22 0.22 -8.70 -3.24
N ALA A 23 -0.47 -7.78 -3.90
CA ALA A 23 -0.31 -7.52 -5.33
C ALA A 23 -0.38 -6.01 -5.62
N VAL A 24 0.65 -5.47 -6.28
CA VAL A 24 0.74 -4.03 -6.60
C VAL A 24 1.23 -3.82 -8.02
N PHE A 25 0.55 -2.96 -8.76
CA PHE A 25 0.91 -2.61 -10.13
C PHE A 25 2.04 -1.58 -10.17
N THR A 26 3.03 -1.80 -11.03
CA THR A 26 4.03 -0.80 -11.40
C THR A 26 4.74 -1.16 -12.71
N GLU A 27 4.75 -0.23 -13.66
CA GLU A 27 5.53 -0.33 -14.90
C GLU A 27 6.95 0.27 -14.74
N ALA A 28 7.11 1.25 -13.84
CA ALA A 28 8.33 2.05 -13.72
C ALA A 28 9.37 1.50 -12.74
N ALA A 29 8.99 0.52 -11.90
CA ALA A 29 9.85 0.04 -10.82
C ALA A 29 10.76 -1.11 -11.25
N ASP A 30 12.06 -0.96 -10.98
CA ASP A 30 13.04 -2.03 -11.11
C ASP A 30 12.85 -3.08 -10.01
N ARG A 31 12.52 -2.64 -8.79
CA ARG A 31 12.29 -3.50 -7.62
C ARG A 31 11.25 -2.90 -6.69
N VAL A 32 10.40 -3.75 -6.12
CA VAL A 32 9.41 -3.37 -5.09
C VAL A 32 9.67 -4.16 -3.83
N GLU A 33 9.75 -3.47 -2.71
CA GLU A 33 9.82 -4.05 -1.38
C GLU A 33 8.50 -3.81 -0.66
N LEU A 34 7.90 -4.88 -0.16
CA LEU A 34 6.83 -4.86 0.83
C LEU A 34 7.46 -4.71 2.21
N CYS A 35 7.11 -3.62 2.89
CA CYS A 35 7.64 -3.27 4.20
C CYS A 35 6.58 -3.59 5.26
N LEU A 36 6.80 -4.65 6.04
CA LEU A 36 5.96 -4.97 7.19
C LEU A 36 6.44 -4.17 8.40
N LEU A 37 5.53 -3.45 9.04
CA LEU A 37 5.82 -2.59 10.18
C LEU A 37 5.33 -3.24 11.46
N HIS A 38 6.24 -3.35 12.43
CA HIS A 38 5.99 -3.97 13.72
C HIS A 38 5.67 -2.93 14.79
N ASP A 39 5.09 -3.37 15.90
CA ASP A 39 4.67 -2.48 16.98
C ASP A 39 5.84 -1.86 17.76
N ASP A 40 7.02 -2.48 17.70
CA ASP A 40 8.27 -1.93 18.26
C ASP A 40 8.93 -0.87 17.36
N GLY A 41 8.31 -0.56 16.21
CA GLY A 41 8.83 0.38 15.22
C GLY A 41 9.85 -0.23 14.25
N SER A 42 10.14 -1.53 14.34
CA SER A 42 11.00 -2.20 13.38
C SER A 42 10.27 -2.46 12.05
N GLU A 43 11.05 -2.50 10.97
CA GLU A 43 10.58 -2.76 9.60
C GLU A 43 11.19 -4.07 9.10
N THR A 44 10.37 -4.93 8.48
CA THR A 44 10.82 -6.10 7.71
C THR A 44 10.50 -5.89 6.24
N ALA A 45 11.54 -5.66 5.44
CA ALA A 45 11.43 -5.50 4.00
C ALA A 45 11.49 -6.85 3.28
N ILE A 46 10.53 -7.08 2.38
CA ILE A 46 10.38 -8.30 1.60
C ILE A 46 10.28 -7.92 0.13
N GLU A 47 11.22 -8.39 -0.68
CA GLU A 47 11.20 -8.14 -2.12
C GLU A 47 10.06 -8.92 -2.81
N LEU A 48 9.22 -8.22 -3.57
CA LEU A 48 8.22 -8.83 -4.44
C LEU A 48 8.88 -9.23 -5.76
N ARG A 49 9.34 -10.49 -5.83
CA ARG A 49 10.11 -11.01 -6.97
C ARG A 49 9.25 -11.45 -8.13
N GLU A 50 8.06 -11.97 -7.84
CA GLU A 50 7.15 -12.44 -8.86
C GLU A 50 6.45 -11.27 -9.55
N SER A 51 6.20 -11.44 -10.85
CA SER A 51 5.71 -10.37 -11.69
C SER A 51 4.92 -10.89 -12.89
N ASP A 52 3.63 -10.60 -12.92
CA ASP A 52 2.75 -10.89 -14.05
C ASP A 52 2.15 -9.59 -14.59
N ALA A 53 2.38 -9.29 -15.87
CA ALA A 53 1.83 -8.09 -16.54
C ALA A 53 1.97 -6.78 -15.73
N PHE A 54 3.19 -6.52 -15.22
CA PHE A 54 3.55 -5.36 -14.38
C PHE A 54 2.94 -5.35 -12.97
N VAL A 55 2.29 -6.43 -12.55
CA VAL A 55 1.85 -6.60 -11.16
C VAL A 55 2.93 -7.37 -10.41
N ARG A 56 3.51 -6.74 -9.39
CA ARG A 56 4.43 -7.38 -8.45
C ARG A 56 3.61 -8.04 -7.35
N HIS A 57 3.90 -9.30 -7.02
CA HIS A 57 3.13 -10.01 -6.01
C HIS A 57 3.96 -10.97 -5.16
N ALA A 58 3.42 -11.29 -4.00
CA ALA A 58 3.89 -12.33 -3.10
C ALA A 58 2.78 -12.75 -2.13
N TYR A 59 2.83 -13.99 -1.67
CA TYR A 59 1.99 -14.48 -0.59
C TYR A 59 2.81 -14.75 0.66
N LEU A 60 2.33 -14.22 1.80
CA LEU A 60 2.98 -14.37 3.09
C LEU A 60 2.08 -15.16 4.05
N PRO A 61 2.40 -16.45 4.30
CA PRO A 61 1.71 -17.25 5.30
C PRO A 61 1.85 -16.64 6.70
N GLY A 62 0.77 -16.66 7.49
CA GLY A 62 0.76 -16.18 8.87
C GLY A 62 0.66 -14.66 9.03
N ILE A 63 0.62 -13.88 7.94
CA ILE A 63 0.27 -12.46 8.02
C ILE A 63 -1.24 -12.33 8.17
N MET A 64 -1.65 -11.75 9.30
CA MET A 64 -3.04 -11.66 9.74
C MET A 64 -3.59 -10.23 9.57
N PRO A 65 -4.93 -10.05 9.58
CA PRO A 65 -5.55 -8.73 9.67
C PRO A 65 -5.02 -7.92 10.86
N GLY A 66 -4.83 -6.62 10.65
CA GLY A 66 -4.19 -5.71 11.60
C GLY A 66 -2.71 -5.45 11.29
N GLN A 67 -2.06 -6.27 10.45
CA GLN A 67 -0.68 -6.02 10.03
C GLN A 67 -0.58 -4.67 9.29
N ARG A 68 0.31 -3.80 9.78
CA ARG A 68 0.68 -2.54 9.12
C ARG A 68 1.74 -2.79 8.07
N TYR A 69 1.58 -2.18 6.89
CA TYR A 69 2.53 -2.31 5.81
C TYR A 69 2.59 -1.07 4.91
N GLY A 70 3.61 -1.02 4.07
CA GLY A 70 3.73 -0.10 2.95
C GLY A 70 4.66 -0.67 1.88
N PHE A 71 4.93 0.12 0.85
CA PHE A 71 5.84 -0.27 -0.24
C PHE A 71 7.00 0.70 -0.37
N ARG A 72 8.19 0.17 -0.64
CA ARG A 72 9.34 0.95 -1.12
C ARG A 72 9.62 0.58 -2.56
N VAL A 73 9.56 1.60 -3.43
CA VAL A 73 9.70 1.42 -4.87
C VAL A 73 11.07 1.91 -5.31
N HIS A 74 11.90 0.98 -5.78
CA HIS A 74 13.21 1.25 -6.36
C HIS A 74 13.08 1.39 -7.87
N GLY A 75 13.79 2.34 -8.44
CA GLY A 75 13.78 2.61 -9.87
C GLY A 75 14.51 3.91 -10.22
N PRO A 76 14.47 4.31 -11.49
CA PRO A 76 15.09 5.54 -11.95
C PRO A 76 14.48 6.78 -11.29
N TYR A 77 15.33 7.79 -11.07
CA TYR A 77 14.91 9.12 -10.65
C TYR A 77 15.37 10.13 -11.71
N ALA A 78 14.43 10.55 -12.55
CA ALA A 78 14.60 11.50 -13.64
C ALA A 78 13.38 12.44 -13.67
N PRO A 79 13.32 13.42 -12.74
CA PRO A 79 12.19 14.35 -12.59
C PRO A 79 11.79 15.07 -13.87
N GLU A 80 12.77 15.41 -14.71
CA GLU A 80 12.61 16.06 -16.00
C GLU A 80 11.87 15.20 -17.03
N ARG A 81 11.82 13.88 -16.80
CA ARG A 81 11.05 12.91 -17.59
C ARG A 81 9.80 12.40 -16.86
N GLY A 82 9.49 12.95 -15.69
CA GLY A 82 8.38 12.54 -14.84
C GLY A 82 8.62 11.26 -14.02
N VAL A 83 9.82 10.67 -14.08
CA VAL A 83 10.15 9.44 -13.36
C VAL A 83 10.71 9.80 -11.97
N ARG A 84 10.03 9.38 -10.90
CA ARG A 84 10.33 9.83 -9.52
C ARG A 84 10.40 8.69 -8.51
N CYS A 85 10.91 7.51 -8.90
CA CYS A 85 11.06 6.39 -7.98
C CYS A 85 12.02 6.77 -6.83
N ASN A 86 11.56 6.61 -5.59
CA ASN A 86 12.35 6.90 -4.41
C ASN A 86 11.99 5.94 -3.29
N SER A 87 12.86 4.97 -3.04
CA SER A 87 12.68 3.95 -2.02
C SER A 87 12.90 4.44 -0.59
N ALA A 88 13.45 5.64 -0.39
CA ALA A 88 13.46 6.28 0.93
C ALA A 88 12.05 6.68 1.38
N LYS A 89 11.10 6.80 0.45
CA LYS A 89 9.70 7.13 0.77
C LYS A 89 8.89 5.85 0.90
N LEU A 90 8.33 5.64 2.09
CA LEU A 90 7.35 4.60 2.33
C LEU A 90 6.02 5.01 1.70
N LEU A 91 5.58 4.22 0.73
CA LEU A 91 4.35 4.44 -0.02
C LEU A 91 3.20 3.64 0.56
N LEU A 92 2.00 4.23 0.51
CA LEU A 92 0.76 3.50 0.77
C LEU A 92 0.45 2.56 -0.38
N ASP A 93 -0.23 1.47 -0.08
CA ASP A 93 -0.84 0.63 -1.08
C ASP A 93 -2.02 1.38 -1.72
N PRO A 94 -2.01 1.61 -3.05
CA PRO A 94 -3.12 2.28 -3.73
C PRO A 94 -4.45 1.51 -3.61
N TYR A 95 -4.39 0.22 -3.25
CA TYR A 95 -5.54 -0.66 -3.03
C TYR A 95 -5.81 -0.95 -1.55
N ALA A 96 -5.19 -0.20 -0.63
CA ALA A 96 -5.44 -0.35 0.80
C ALA A 96 -6.92 -0.16 1.13
N ARG A 97 -7.49 -1.11 1.88
CA ARG A 97 -8.88 -1.02 2.38
C ARG A 97 -8.98 -0.31 3.74
N ALA A 98 -7.85 -0.14 4.42
CA ALA A 98 -7.72 0.66 5.63
C ALA A 98 -6.34 1.29 5.68
N ILE A 99 -6.29 2.50 6.24
CA ILE A 99 -5.08 3.29 6.45
C ILE A 99 -5.06 3.69 7.93
N SER A 100 -3.87 3.66 8.53
CA SER A 100 -3.66 4.02 9.94
C SER A 100 -2.56 5.07 10.09
N GLY A 101 -2.71 5.93 11.08
CA GLY A 101 -1.76 6.98 11.44
C GLY A 101 -2.13 8.35 10.89
N SER A 102 -1.15 9.25 10.92
CA SER A 102 -1.27 10.63 10.44
C SER A 102 0.04 11.06 9.81
N ILE A 103 -0.02 12.06 8.93
CA ILE A 103 1.18 12.63 8.34
C ILE A 103 1.78 13.67 9.30
N SER A 104 3.05 13.48 9.64
CA SER A 104 3.88 14.54 10.23
C SER A 104 4.54 15.31 9.10
N TRP A 105 4.03 16.50 8.80
CA TRP A 105 4.54 17.31 7.69
C TRP A 105 5.97 17.78 7.94
N GLY A 106 6.85 17.50 6.98
CA GLY A 106 8.27 17.84 6.98
C GLY A 106 8.87 17.42 5.64
N GLU A 107 10.15 17.74 5.39
CA GLU A 107 10.82 17.37 4.14
C GLU A 107 10.89 15.85 3.94
N GLU A 108 10.84 15.06 5.02
CA GLU A 108 10.93 13.61 5.01
C GLU A 108 9.86 12.96 4.12
N VAL A 109 8.66 13.53 4.05
CA VAL A 109 7.55 13.01 3.22
C VAL A 109 7.58 13.52 1.77
N TYR A 110 8.55 14.35 1.40
CA TYR A 110 8.74 14.85 0.04
C TYR A 110 9.93 14.17 -0.64
N GLY A 111 9.77 13.87 -1.93
CA GLY A 111 10.82 13.24 -2.76
C GLY A 111 11.98 14.18 -3.14
N TYR A 112 11.96 15.42 -2.68
CA TYR A 112 12.93 16.49 -2.98
C TYR A 112 13.18 17.37 -1.73
N HIS A 113 14.23 18.18 -1.76
CA HIS A 113 14.51 19.16 -0.71
C HIS A 113 13.81 20.49 -0.99
N PHE A 114 13.22 21.14 0.02
CA PHE A 114 12.47 22.38 -0.15
C PHE A 114 13.33 23.52 -0.70
N ASP A 115 14.59 23.58 -0.28
CA ASP A 115 15.55 24.59 -0.74
C ASP A 115 16.16 24.25 -2.11
N ASP A 116 16.01 23.00 -2.57
CA ASP A 116 16.57 22.50 -3.83
C ASP A 116 15.63 21.43 -4.46
N PRO A 117 14.58 21.86 -5.18
CA PRO A 117 13.55 20.96 -5.71
C PRO A 117 14.03 19.95 -6.76
N ASP A 118 15.19 20.19 -7.37
CA ASP A 118 15.81 19.29 -8.34
C ASP A 118 16.61 18.16 -7.65
N ARG A 119 16.97 18.36 -6.38
CA ARG A 119 17.70 17.39 -5.60
C ARG A 119 16.77 16.39 -4.92
N ARG A 120 16.99 15.11 -5.22
CA ARG A 120 16.34 13.99 -4.55
C ARG A 120 16.61 14.03 -3.05
N ASN A 121 15.55 13.81 -2.27
CA ASN A 121 15.62 13.70 -0.82
C ASN A 121 15.51 12.23 -0.39
N ASP A 122 16.56 11.73 0.27
CA ASP A 122 16.68 10.34 0.73
C ASP A 122 16.40 10.16 2.24
N LEU A 123 15.83 11.17 2.90
CA LEU A 123 15.33 11.03 4.28
C LEU A 123 14.21 9.98 4.31
N ASP A 124 14.22 9.12 5.32
CA ASP A 124 13.20 8.09 5.48
C ASP A 124 11.85 8.68 5.90
N SER A 125 10.81 8.38 5.14
CA SER A 125 9.47 8.88 5.42
C SER A 125 8.64 7.98 6.33
N ALA A 126 9.09 6.74 6.61
CA ALA A 126 8.29 5.75 7.34
C ALA A 126 7.78 6.24 8.72
N PRO A 127 8.58 6.96 9.54
CA PRO A 127 8.09 7.48 10.83
C PRO A 127 7.12 8.66 10.71
N HIS A 128 7.00 9.26 9.52
CA HIS A 128 6.32 10.53 9.29
C HIS A 128 5.07 10.40 8.41
N THR A 129 4.79 9.20 7.89
CA THR A 129 3.66 8.95 6.98
C THR A 129 2.62 8.00 7.59
N MET A 130 1.50 7.85 6.89
CA MET A 130 0.49 6.84 7.20
C MET A 130 0.93 5.47 6.68
N THR A 131 0.30 4.42 7.20
CA THR A 131 0.58 3.03 6.83
C THR A 131 -0.69 2.34 6.34
N SER A 132 -0.57 1.42 5.38
CA SER A 132 -1.68 0.56 4.96
C SER A 132 -1.90 -0.55 5.99
N VAL A 133 -3.13 -1.05 6.11
CA VAL A 133 -3.47 -2.11 7.07
C VAL A 133 -4.17 -3.26 6.36
N VAL A 134 -3.71 -4.48 6.62
CA VAL A 134 -4.40 -5.70 6.17
C VAL A 134 -5.74 -5.79 6.91
N VAL A 135 -6.84 -5.92 6.19
CA VAL A 135 -8.18 -6.02 6.78
C VAL A 135 -8.75 -7.43 6.64
N ASN A 136 -9.63 -7.80 7.57
CA ASN A 136 -10.49 -8.96 7.37
C ASN A 136 -11.69 -8.51 6.49
N PRO A 137 -11.91 -9.11 5.31
CA PRO A 137 -13.06 -8.76 4.48
C PRO A 137 -14.40 -9.26 5.03
N TYR A 138 -14.39 -10.19 5.98
CA TYR A 138 -15.61 -10.81 6.49
C TYR A 138 -16.38 -9.86 7.42
N PHE A 139 -17.67 -9.69 7.12
CA PHE A 139 -18.65 -9.01 7.95
C PHE A 139 -20.00 -9.70 7.80
N ASP A 140 -20.71 -9.94 8.90
CA ASP A 140 -22.04 -10.52 8.88
C ASP A 140 -23.09 -9.43 8.65
N TRP A 141 -23.64 -9.39 7.44
CA TRP A 141 -24.64 -8.41 7.01
C TRP A 141 -26.07 -8.76 7.48
N GLY A 142 -26.30 -9.93 8.08
CA GLY A 142 -27.63 -10.37 8.49
C GLY A 142 -28.64 -10.37 7.34
N ASP A 143 -29.77 -9.67 7.53
CA ASP A 143 -30.88 -9.58 6.56
C ASP A 143 -30.78 -8.36 5.61
N ASP A 144 -29.62 -7.69 5.54
CA ASP A 144 -29.46 -6.51 4.68
C ASP A 144 -29.69 -6.85 3.20
N ARG A 145 -30.40 -5.93 2.50
CA ARG A 145 -30.69 -6.05 1.08
C ARG A 145 -30.81 -4.68 0.44
N LEU A 146 -30.35 -4.60 -0.81
CA LEU A 146 -30.45 -3.38 -1.61
C LEU A 146 -31.92 -2.91 -1.72
N PRO A 147 -32.28 -1.72 -1.19
CA PRO A 147 -33.65 -1.21 -1.25
C PRO A 147 -34.14 -0.96 -2.68
N ARG A 148 -33.21 -0.60 -3.59
CA ARG A 148 -33.47 -0.29 -5.01
C ARG A 148 -34.62 0.70 -5.21
N THR A 149 -34.69 1.72 -4.34
CA THR A 149 -35.70 2.78 -4.42
C THR A 149 -35.66 3.45 -5.79
N GLU A 150 -36.82 3.56 -6.42
CA GLU A 150 -36.94 4.19 -7.74
C GLU A 150 -36.50 5.65 -7.68
N TYR A 151 -35.80 6.10 -8.72
CA TYR A 151 -35.15 7.42 -8.70
C TYR A 151 -36.15 8.57 -8.45
N HIS A 152 -37.35 8.48 -9.03
CA HIS A 152 -38.41 9.49 -8.85
C HIS A 152 -39.08 9.48 -7.48
N HIS A 153 -38.86 8.43 -6.68
CA HIS A 153 -39.29 8.33 -5.29
C HIS A 153 -38.15 8.59 -4.30
N THR A 154 -36.93 8.87 -4.78
CA THR A 154 -35.75 9.07 -3.94
C THR A 154 -35.70 10.50 -3.40
N VAL A 155 -35.49 10.63 -2.08
CA VAL A 155 -35.14 11.90 -1.42
C VAL A 155 -33.79 11.68 -0.73
N ILE A 156 -32.79 12.50 -1.07
CA ILE A 156 -31.44 12.40 -0.52
C ILE A 156 -31.34 13.29 0.73
N TYR A 157 -30.75 12.78 1.80
CA TYR A 157 -30.43 13.51 3.02
C TYR A 157 -28.91 13.54 3.21
N GLU A 158 -28.29 14.71 3.09
CA GLU A 158 -26.85 14.92 3.32
C GLU A 158 -26.61 15.12 4.83
N ALA A 159 -25.69 14.33 5.40
CA ALA A 159 -25.38 14.25 6.83
C ALA A 159 -23.87 14.19 7.08
#